data_AF-A0A496BBS0-F1
#
_entry.id   AF-A0A496BBS0-F1
#
_cell.length_a   1.000
_cell.length_b   1.000
_cell.length_c   1.000
_cell.angle_alpha   90.00
_cell.angle_beta   90.00
_cell.angle_gamma   90.00
#
_symmetry.space_group_name_H-M   'P 1'
#
loop_
_entity.id
_entity.type
_entity.pdbx_description
1 polymer ?
#
loop_
_entity_poly.entity_id
_entity_poly.type
_entity_poly.pdbx_seq_one_letter_code
_entity_poly.pdbx_strand_id
1 'polypeptide(L)'
;MHFYDKHSIFPEKCQAKLGNAFRFSIDTPFKYDKILVKDIISHFSNWKDISIMDLTRQPPRRPTNLSVAGIVGAARLTDKARAHNAETLGEYLYGENSGLDRQVLVFLGITADTYAEAADEHDDAALGQWVLETSGKTEAEIAEFNEATINLNPDTEGHKQRLKERLARYAPGRTDITTVLQSMELDDWGSFWQVDLTTRPPRSARAKDVGGICGVARMADKARAERAEKIGEYLYGNNSGQDVRILTFLGISADNFQEAAVNNPNDLEIGEWVRENAGKSQDAIGEFNETLVNYGPNETTRERFEARCQEVDPTRTDITTWVQLQDVDDQLSFGIIDLNRRAPRSPYNTDVYGMVQLARLIDKGRASNSNSLGAYFYGEDSGIDRATLGFLGISAAEFAEALQTLSRDADIEAWLTENHPKSQADIKAFNERMTEMGPTDERYEALMAKMINKIAPERTDIKTWFALMELDDEKSFAL
;
A
#
# COMPACT_ATOMS: atom_id res chain seq x y z
N MET A 1 29.00 20.50 8.39
CA MET A 1 29.21 21.83 9.01
C MET A 1 29.71 22.78 7.92
N HIS A 2 29.16 23.99 7.87
CA HIS A 2 29.32 25.07 6.86
C HIS A 2 28.36 25.11 5.65
N PHE A 3 27.17 25.65 5.94
CA PHE A 3 26.50 26.79 5.30
C PHE A 3 27.11 27.41 4.04
N TYR A 4 26.26 27.64 3.02
CA TYR A 4 26.32 28.84 2.19
C TYR A 4 24.93 29.45 2.07
N ASP A 5 24.86 30.74 2.41
CA ASP A 5 23.70 31.63 2.38
C ASP A 5 23.77 32.54 1.11
N LYS A 6 22.61 33.14 0.82
CA LYS A 6 22.08 33.87 -0.35
C LYS A 6 22.92 35.02 -0.92
N HIS A 7 22.69 35.30 -2.22
CA HIS A 7 22.26 36.60 -2.81
C HIS A 7 21.98 36.40 -4.33
N SER A 8 20.75 36.54 -4.84
CA SER A 8 20.01 37.77 -5.20
C SER A 8 20.50 38.44 -6.50
N ILE A 9 19.84 38.16 -7.64
CA ILE A 9 19.67 39.10 -8.78
C ILE A 9 18.35 38.75 -9.52
N PHE A 10 17.29 39.54 -9.30
CA PHE A 10 16.15 39.69 -10.22
C PHE A 10 16.14 41.14 -10.72
N PRO A 11 16.00 41.42 -12.02
CA PRO A 11 15.70 42.77 -12.51
C PRO A 11 14.20 43.06 -12.45
N GLU A 12 13.86 44.19 -11.84
CA GLU A 12 12.56 44.86 -11.92
C GLU A 12 12.18 45.21 -13.37
N LYS A 13 10.97 44.84 -13.79
CA LYS A 13 10.03 45.68 -14.56
C LYS A 13 8.77 44.88 -14.92
N CYS A 14 7.69 45.15 -14.19
CA CYS A 14 6.29 45.27 -14.66
C CYS A 14 5.31 45.17 -13.47
N GLN A 15 5.43 46.09 -12.51
CA GLN A 15 4.31 46.46 -11.64
C GLN A 15 3.56 47.63 -12.28
N ALA A 16 2.44 47.36 -12.95
CA ALA A 16 1.33 48.28 -13.13
C ALA A 16 0.20 47.61 -13.93
N LYS A 17 -0.60 46.80 -13.24
CA LYS A 17 -2.02 46.49 -13.51
C LYS A 17 -2.37 45.23 -12.72
N LEU A 18 -2.89 45.41 -11.51
CA LEU A 18 -3.78 44.50 -10.77
C LEU A 18 -4.07 45.20 -9.43
N GLY A 19 -4.70 46.38 -9.54
CA GLY A 19 -5.28 47.10 -8.40
C GLY A 19 -6.77 47.18 -8.65
N ASN A 20 -7.55 46.68 -7.68
CA ASN A 20 -9.01 46.61 -7.62
C ASN A 20 -9.69 45.49 -8.42
N ALA A 21 -9.90 44.34 -7.76
CA ALA A 21 -11.23 43.71 -7.66
C ALA A 21 -11.16 42.40 -6.84
N PHE A 22 -11.11 42.47 -5.50
CA PHE A 22 -11.60 41.38 -4.64
C PHE A 22 -12.11 41.98 -3.33
N ARG A 23 -13.31 42.56 -3.38
CA ARG A 23 -14.20 42.53 -2.23
C ARG A 23 -14.90 41.17 -2.31
N PHE A 24 -14.62 40.27 -1.37
CA PHE A 24 -15.39 39.04 -1.22
C PHE A 24 -16.84 39.42 -0.89
N SER A 25 -17.73 39.23 -1.86
CA SER A 25 -19.17 39.24 -1.65
C SER A 25 -19.56 37.88 -1.10
N ILE A 26 -20.27 37.84 0.01
CA ILE A 26 -20.63 36.64 0.78
C ILE A 26 -21.86 35.92 0.17
N ASP A 27 -22.06 36.01 -1.15
CA ASP A 27 -23.32 35.58 -1.81
C ASP A 27 -23.10 34.82 -3.14
N THR A 28 -21.95 34.19 -3.36
CA THR A 28 -21.78 33.26 -4.49
C THR A 28 -21.94 31.80 -4.04
N PRO A 29 -22.91 31.04 -4.59
CA PRO A 29 -23.01 29.61 -4.32
C PRO A 29 -21.78 28.91 -4.92
N PHE A 30 -20.99 28.26 -4.07
CA PHE A 30 -19.88 27.41 -4.50
C PHE A 30 -20.42 26.30 -5.42
N LYS A 31 -20.06 26.34 -6.70
CA LYS A 31 -20.34 25.27 -7.67
C LYS A 31 -19.45 24.06 -7.38
N TYR A 32 -19.97 23.08 -6.63
CA TYR A 32 -19.42 21.73 -6.62
C TYR A 32 -20.13 20.91 -7.70
N ASP A 33 -19.70 21.05 -8.95
CA ASP A 33 -20.24 20.24 -10.05
C ASP A 33 -19.20 19.20 -10.49
N LYS A 34 -19.57 17.92 -10.25
CA LYS A 34 -18.98 16.65 -10.73
C LYS A 34 -17.81 16.06 -9.90
N ILE A 35 -18.17 15.17 -8.96
CA ILE A 35 -17.27 14.10 -8.50
C ILE A 35 -17.16 13.09 -9.66
N LEU A 36 -15.96 12.82 -10.19
CA LEU A 36 -15.75 11.88 -11.30
C LEU A 36 -15.81 10.42 -10.82
N VAL A 37 -16.15 9.48 -11.71
CA VAL A 37 -16.19 8.03 -11.41
C VAL A 37 -14.89 7.50 -10.80
N LYS A 38 -13.74 7.97 -11.30
CA LYS A 38 -12.44 7.61 -10.73
C LYS A 38 -12.28 8.06 -9.27
N ASP A 39 -12.91 9.17 -8.90
CA ASP A 39 -12.86 9.79 -7.56
C ASP A 39 -13.82 9.12 -6.56
N ILE A 40 -14.61 8.14 -7.01
CA ILE A 40 -15.52 7.34 -6.18
C ILE A 40 -15.00 5.90 -6.06
N ILE A 41 -14.47 5.34 -7.16
CA ILE A 41 -13.80 4.03 -7.13
C ILE A 41 -12.62 4.05 -6.16
N SER A 42 -11.97 5.20 -6.00
CA SER A 42 -10.89 5.47 -5.05
C SER A 42 -11.27 5.34 -3.56
N HIS A 43 -12.46 4.85 -3.21
CA HIS A 43 -12.87 4.70 -1.81
C HIS A 43 -13.02 3.26 -1.38
N PHE A 44 -13.00 2.32 -2.33
CA PHE A 44 -13.41 0.95 -2.10
C PHE A 44 -12.22 0.00 -2.15
N SER A 45 -11.78 -0.45 -0.98
CA SER A 45 -10.64 -1.35 -0.81
C SER A 45 -10.88 -2.71 -1.45
N ASN A 46 -12.13 -3.21 -1.46
CA ASN A 46 -12.44 -4.49 -2.12
C ASN A 46 -12.56 -4.39 -3.65
N TRP A 47 -12.50 -3.19 -4.25
CA TRP A 47 -12.63 -3.08 -5.71
C TRP A 47 -11.37 -3.58 -6.44
N LYS A 48 -10.19 -3.43 -5.82
CA LYS A 48 -8.93 -4.02 -6.28
C LYS A 48 -8.66 -5.28 -5.46
N ASP A 49 -9.14 -6.46 -5.89
CA ASP A 49 -8.79 -7.77 -5.31
C ASP A 49 -7.32 -8.18 -5.54
N ILE A 50 -6.48 -7.22 -5.89
CA ILE A 50 -5.07 -7.40 -6.21
C ILE A 50 -4.33 -6.67 -5.09
N SER A 51 -3.52 -7.41 -4.33
CA SER A 51 -2.48 -6.79 -3.49
C SER A 51 -1.77 -5.76 -4.37
N ILE A 52 -1.94 -4.48 -4.05
CA ILE A 52 -1.43 -3.39 -4.87
C ILE A 52 0.09 -3.54 -4.89
N MET A 53 0.67 -3.65 -6.09
CA MET A 53 2.11 -3.68 -6.23
C MET A 53 2.69 -2.32 -5.85
N ASP A 54 3.24 -2.22 -4.65
CA ASP A 54 3.80 -0.98 -4.10
C ASP A 54 5.32 -1.05 -4.03
N LEU A 55 5.97 -0.48 -5.05
CA LEU A 55 7.43 -0.49 -5.18
C LEU A 55 8.12 0.57 -4.31
N THR A 56 7.36 1.36 -3.54
CA THR A 56 7.93 2.20 -2.49
C THR A 56 8.32 1.38 -1.26
N ARG A 57 7.81 0.15 -1.13
CA ARG A 57 7.98 -0.72 0.05
C ARG A 57 8.75 -2.01 -0.22
N GLN A 58 8.93 -2.36 -1.49
CA GLN A 58 9.64 -3.57 -1.92
C GLN A 58 10.22 -3.36 -3.33
N PRO A 59 11.24 -4.14 -3.75
CA PRO A 59 11.67 -4.11 -5.14
C PRO A 59 10.66 -4.89 -6.00
N PRO A 60 10.57 -4.61 -7.31
CA PRO A 60 9.89 -5.53 -8.21
C PRO A 60 10.66 -6.85 -8.27
N ARG A 61 10.04 -7.92 -8.74
CA ARG A 61 10.68 -9.24 -8.87
C ARG A 61 12.02 -9.15 -9.59
N ARG A 62 12.91 -10.09 -9.29
CA ARG A 62 14.24 -10.10 -9.89
C ARG A 62 14.11 -10.20 -11.41
N PRO A 63 14.99 -9.53 -12.18
CA PRO A 63 14.96 -9.62 -13.63
C PRO A 63 15.11 -11.06 -14.15
N THR A 64 15.70 -11.98 -13.38
CA THR A 64 15.79 -13.40 -13.74
C THR A 64 14.55 -14.24 -13.39
N ASN A 65 13.50 -13.66 -12.79
CA ASN A 65 12.25 -14.39 -12.54
C ASN A 65 11.50 -14.64 -13.86
N LEU A 66 11.20 -15.91 -14.15
CA LEU A 66 10.63 -16.38 -15.42
C LEU A 66 9.12 -16.66 -15.34
N SER A 67 8.45 -16.27 -14.26
CA SER A 67 7.02 -16.57 -14.02
C SER A 67 6.08 -15.99 -15.08
N VAL A 68 6.47 -14.92 -15.79
CA VAL A 68 5.69 -14.34 -16.89
C VAL A 68 6.32 -14.73 -18.23
N ALA A 69 5.59 -15.55 -18.99
CA ALA A 69 5.94 -16.02 -20.33
C ALA A 69 7.30 -16.75 -20.48
N GLY A 70 7.99 -17.08 -19.38
CA GLY A 70 9.35 -17.64 -19.44
C GLY A 70 10.40 -16.63 -19.90
N ILE A 71 10.13 -15.33 -19.83
CA ILE A 71 10.98 -14.26 -20.40
C ILE A 71 11.68 -13.47 -19.29
N VAL A 72 13.00 -13.36 -19.39
CA VAL A 72 13.83 -12.53 -18.50
C VAL A 72 13.35 -11.08 -18.53
N GLY A 73 13.11 -10.51 -17.36
CA GLY A 73 12.63 -9.14 -17.18
C GLY A 73 11.12 -8.96 -17.30
N ALA A 74 10.36 -9.95 -17.79
CA ALA A 74 8.91 -9.82 -17.96
C ALA A 74 8.16 -9.73 -16.63
N ALA A 75 8.48 -10.59 -15.65
CA ALA A 75 7.89 -10.53 -14.31
C ALA A 75 8.15 -9.17 -13.63
N ARG A 76 9.39 -8.67 -13.76
CA ARG A 76 9.78 -7.33 -13.27
C ARG A 76 9.02 -6.20 -13.99
N LEU A 77 8.88 -6.30 -15.31
CA LEU A 77 8.12 -5.35 -16.12
C LEU A 77 6.65 -5.32 -15.68
N THR A 78 6.05 -6.48 -15.41
CA THR A 78 4.68 -6.62 -14.90
C THR A 78 4.51 -5.92 -13.55
N ASP A 79 5.42 -6.13 -12.61
CA ASP A 79 5.33 -5.49 -11.29
C ASP A 79 5.41 -3.96 -11.43
N LYS A 80 6.30 -3.47 -12.30
CA LYS A 80 6.45 -2.04 -12.57
C LYS A 80 5.26 -1.46 -13.33
N ALA A 81 4.64 -2.22 -14.22
CA ALA A 81 3.41 -1.82 -14.91
C ALA A 81 2.25 -1.66 -13.92
N ARG A 82 2.04 -2.66 -13.05
CA ARG A 82 1.01 -2.62 -12.00
C ARG A 82 1.26 -1.46 -11.02
N ALA A 83 2.51 -1.23 -10.63
CA ALA A 83 2.89 -0.11 -9.77
C ALA A 83 2.76 1.25 -10.47
N HIS A 84 3.04 1.32 -11.77
CA HIS A 84 2.82 2.53 -12.56
C HIS A 84 1.32 2.88 -12.62
N ASN A 85 0.46 1.90 -12.89
CA ASN A 85 -1.00 2.10 -12.92
C ASN A 85 -1.58 2.44 -11.54
N ALA A 86 -0.92 1.96 -10.48
CA ALA A 86 -1.29 2.27 -9.10
C ALA A 86 -0.62 3.54 -8.53
N GLU A 87 0.24 4.22 -9.31
CA GLU A 87 1.03 5.39 -8.89
C GLU A 87 1.96 5.11 -7.68
N THR A 88 2.41 3.88 -7.53
CA THR A 88 3.25 3.37 -6.43
C THR A 88 4.63 2.90 -6.92
N LEU A 89 5.13 3.50 -8.00
CA LEU A 89 6.39 3.11 -8.66
C LEU A 89 7.65 3.47 -7.84
N GLY A 90 7.56 4.47 -6.97
CA GLY A 90 8.71 4.95 -6.18
C GLY A 90 9.84 5.52 -7.04
N GLU A 91 11.08 5.11 -6.75
CA GLU A 91 12.27 5.55 -7.50
C GLU A 91 12.49 4.78 -8.82
N TYR A 92 11.66 3.76 -9.10
CA TYR A 92 11.77 2.99 -10.33
C TYR A 92 11.24 3.77 -11.53
N LEU A 93 11.72 3.42 -12.72
CA LEU A 93 11.28 3.97 -14.00
C LEU A 93 10.48 2.90 -14.75
N TYR A 94 9.39 3.23 -15.44
CA TYR A 94 8.60 2.27 -16.22
C TYR A 94 8.74 2.49 -17.74
N GLY A 95 8.62 1.40 -18.51
CA GLY A 95 8.51 1.43 -19.97
C GLY A 95 9.76 1.94 -20.68
N GLU A 96 9.60 2.83 -21.65
CA GLU A 96 10.69 3.34 -22.50
C GLU A 96 11.82 4.06 -21.73
N ASN A 97 11.51 4.57 -20.53
CA ASN A 97 12.48 5.25 -19.67
C ASN A 97 13.34 4.28 -18.85
N SER A 98 12.99 2.99 -18.82
CA SER A 98 13.76 1.93 -18.16
C SER A 98 14.53 1.11 -19.19
N GLY A 99 15.84 0.97 -18.97
CA GLY A 99 16.73 0.28 -19.91
C GLY A 99 16.33 -1.17 -20.18
N LEU A 100 15.97 -1.93 -19.15
CA LEU A 100 15.56 -3.33 -19.28
C LEU A 100 14.13 -3.46 -19.83
N ASP A 101 13.19 -2.67 -19.33
CA ASP A 101 11.79 -2.67 -19.78
C ASP A 101 11.71 -2.41 -21.29
N ARG A 102 12.43 -1.40 -21.78
CA ARG A 102 12.54 -1.11 -23.20
C ARG A 102 13.08 -2.29 -24.00
N GLN A 103 14.09 -3.00 -23.50
CA GLN A 103 14.62 -4.18 -24.20
C GLN A 103 13.57 -5.28 -24.32
N VAL A 104 12.83 -5.54 -23.23
CA VAL A 104 11.75 -6.53 -23.22
C VAL A 104 10.61 -6.10 -24.15
N LEU A 105 10.12 -4.86 -24.04
CA LEU A 105 9.03 -4.33 -24.88
C LEU A 105 9.39 -4.34 -26.37
N VAL A 106 10.61 -3.95 -26.74
CA VAL A 106 11.11 -4.02 -28.12
C VAL A 106 11.19 -5.47 -28.61
N PHE A 107 11.68 -6.39 -27.78
CA PHE A 107 11.72 -7.81 -28.13
C PHE A 107 10.31 -8.36 -28.38
N LEU A 108 9.34 -8.00 -27.53
CA LEU A 108 7.95 -8.43 -27.65
C LEU A 108 7.19 -7.74 -28.79
N GLY A 109 7.62 -6.55 -29.22
CA GLY A 109 6.86 -5.73 -30.16
C GLY A 109 5.59 -5.13 -29.56
N ILE A 110 5.57 -4.91 -28.24
CA ILE A 110 4.42 -4.42 -27.46
C ILE A 110 4.78 -3.05 -26.88
N THR A 111 3.85 -2.09 -26.90
CA THR A 111 4.07 -0.77 -26.29
C THR A 111 3.91 -0.83 -24.76
N ALA A 112 4.55 0.09 -24.03
CA ALA A 112 4.41 0.17 -22.58
C ALA A 112 2.93 0.30 -22.16
N ASP A 113 2.17 1.20 -22.79
CA ASP A 113 0.75 1.41 -22.45
C ASP A 113 -0.09 0.13 -22.67
N THR A 114 0.10 -0.55 -23.81
CA THR A 114 -0.61 -1.82 -24.08
C THR A 114 -0.25 -2.91 -23.07
N TYR A 115 1.03 -3.00 -22.68
CA TYR A 115 1.45 -3.96 -21.67
C TYR A 115 0.86 -3.62 -20.28
N ALA A 116 0.81 -2.33 -19.93
CA ALA A 116 0.24 -1.87 -18.67
C ALA A 116 -1.25 -2.18 -18.55
N GLU A 117 -2.02 -1.98 -19.63
CA GLU A 117 -3.43 -2.37 -19.69
C GLU A 117 -3.60 -3.88 -19.48
N ALA A 118 -2.82 -4.70 -20.19
CA ALA A 118 -2.87 -6.15 -20.05
C ALA A 118 -2.46 -6.63 -18.65
N ALA A 119 -1.50 -5.97 -18.01
CA ALA A 119 -1.02 -6.33 -16.67
C ALA A 119 -2.06 -6.07 -15.56
N ASP A 120 -3.01 -5.16 -15.79
CA ASP A 120 -4.16 -4.91 -14.90
C ASP A 120 -5.31 -5.89 -15.15
N GLU A 121 -5.46 -6.38 -16.38
CA GLU A 121 -6.54 -7.30 -16.77
C GLU A 121 -6.23 -8.77 -16.46
N HIS A 122 -4.95 -9.10 -16.25
CA HIS A 122 -4.48 -10.48 -16.17
C HIS A 122 -3.62 -10.76 -14.92
N ASP A 123 -3.83 -11.93 -14.34
CA ASP A 123 -2.84 -12.54 -13.46
C ASP A 123 -1.58 -12.94 -14.25
N ASP A 124 -0.51 -13.36 -13.57
CA ASP A 124 0.77 -13.63 -14.23
C ASP A 124 0.71 -14.79 -15.24
N ALA A 125 -0.13 -15.80 -14.99
CA ALA A 125 -0.26 -16.95 -15.89
C ALA A 125 -1.02 -16.54 -17.15
N ALA A 126 -2.15 -15.85 -17.01
CA ALA A 126 -2.93 -15.32 -18.11
C ALA A 126 -2.15 -14.27 -18.91
N LEU A 127 -1.43 -13.38 -18.22
CA LEU A 127 -0.56 -12.39 -18.86
C LEU A 127 0.55 -13.06 -19.64
N GLY A 128 1.14 -14.13 -19.09
CA GLY A 128 2.13 -14.93 -19.79
C GLY A 128 1.60 -15.49 -21.12
N GLN A 129 0.39 -16.05 -21.13
CA GLN A 129 -0.25 -16.52 -22.36
C GLN A 129 -0.51 -15.37 -23.34
N TRP A 130 -1.08 -14.25 -22.84
CA TRP A 130 -1.34 -13.07 -23.65
C TRP A 130 -0.06 -12.51 -24.30
N VAL A 131 1.05 -12.47 -23.56
CA VAL A 131 2.36 -12.02 -24.06
C VAL A 131 2.84 -12.93 -25.20
N LEU A 132 2.74 -14.25 -25.04
CA LEU A 132 3.15 -15.22 -26.07
C LEU A 132 2.31 -15.09 -27.34
N GLU A 133 0.99 -15.00 -27.19
CA GLU A 133 0.05 -14.84 -28.30
C GLU A 133 0.24 -13.52 -29.04
N THR A 134 0.38 -12.41 -28.31
CA THR A 134 0.48 -11.06 -28.87
C THR A 134 1.83 -10.82 -29.55
N SER A 135 2.92 -11.32 -28.97
CA SER A 135 4.26 -11.13 -29.51
C SER A 135 4.61 -12.11 -30.64
N GLY A 136 3.96 -13.27 -30.68
CA GLY A 136 4.26 -14.35 -31.62
C GLY A 136 5.65 -14.95 -31.44
N LYS A 137 6.31 -14.73 -30.29
CA LYS A 137 7.65 -15.22 -30.02
C LYS A 137 7.69 -16.72 -29.81
N THR A 138 8.63 -17.36 -30.49
CA THR A 138 8.89 -18.79 -30.36
C THR A 138 9.73 -19.08 -29.10
N GLU A 139 9.65 -20.31 -28.60
CA GLU A 139 10.50 -20.77 -27.48
C GLU A 139 12.00 -20.58 -27.76
N ALA A 140 12.42 -20.76 -29.02
CA ALA A 140 13.82 -20.59 -29.43
C ALA A 140 14.26 -19.11 -29.37
N GLU A 141 13.43 -18.17 -29.84
CA GLU A 141 13.72 -16.74 -29.73
C GLU A 141 13.76 -16.28 -28.26
N ILE A 142 12.86 -16.81 -27.43
CA ILE A 142 12.84 -16.52 -25.99
C ILE A 142 14.11 -17.04 -25.31
N ALA A 143 14.53 -18.27 -25.63
CA ALA A 143 15.76 -18.84 -25.09
C ALA A 143 17.00 -18.02 -25.48
N GLU A 144 17.11 -17.60 -26.76
CA GLU A 144 18.20 -16.75 -27.24
C GLU A 144 18.19 -15.38 -26.55
N PHE A 145 17.03 -14.73 -26.43
CA PHE A 145 16.87 -13.47 -25.72
C PHE A 145 17.27 -13.59 -24.25
N ASN A 146 16.81 -14.64 -23.57
CA ASN A 146 17.13 -14.89 -22.17
C ASN A 146 18.63 -15.11 -21.96
N GLU A 147 19.26 -15.96 -22.78
CA GLU A 147 20.70 -16.24 -22.72
C GLU A 147 21.52 -14.96 -22.95
N ALA A 148 21.18 -14.16 -23.97
CA ALA A 148 21.86 -12.91 -24.25
C ALA A 148 21.71 -11.90 -23.10
N THR A 149 20.51 -11.76 -22.54
CA THR A 149 20.20 -10.77 -21.50
C THR A 149 20.83 -11.13 -20.16
N ILE A 150 20.80 -12.40 -19.76
CA ILE A 150 21.41 -12.89 -18.51
C ILE A 150 22.92 -12.67 -18.51
N ASN A 151 23.57 -12.90 -19.65
CA ASN A 151 25.03 -12.83 -19.79
C ASN A 151 25.55 -11.43 -20.15
N LEU A 152 24.67 -10.42 -20.20
CA LEU A 152 25.06 -9.07 -20.57
C LEU A 152 25.96 -8.44 -19.51
N ASN A 153 27.21 -8.15 -19.86
CA ASN A 153 28.15 -7.44 -19.01
C ASN A 153 27.99 -5.91 -19.13
N PRO A 154 28.30 -5.14 -18.07
CA PRO A 154 28.44 -3.70 -18.14
C PRO A 154 29.45 -3.25 -19.20
N ASP A 155 28.97 -2.62 -20.27
CA ASP A 155 29.77 -2.19 -21.42
C ASP A 155 30.18 -0.71 -21.33
N THR A 156 29.34 0.14 -20.72
CA THR A 156 29.63 1.55 -20.47
C THR A 156 30.39 1.77 -19.16
N GLU A 157 31.22 2.82 -19.11
CA GLU A 157 31.91 3.22 -17.87
C GLU A 157 30.95 3.53 -16.73
N GLY A 158 29.77 4.11 -17.03
CA GLY A 158 28.73 4.35 -16.04
C GLY A 158 28.17 3.07 -15.44
N HIS A 159 27.90 2.03 -16.25
CA HIS A 159 27.43 0.75 -15.74
C HIS A 159 28.51 0.01 -14.94
N LYS A 160 29.77 0.04 -15.38
CA LYS A 160 30.89 -0.55 -14.64
C LYS A 160 31.09 0.12 -13.28
N GLN A 161 31.02 1.45 -13.25
CA GLN A 161 31.13 2.20 -12.01
C GLN A 161 29.97 1.89 -11.06
N ARG A 162 28.73 1.81 -11.56
CA ARG A 162 27.55 1.42 -10.75
C ARG A 162 27.69 0.02 -10.16
N LEU A 163 28.15 -0.96 -10.94
CA LEU A 163 28.41 -2.31 -10.43
C LEU A 163 29.45 -2.28 -9.30
N LYS A 164 30.56 -1.54 -9.49
CA LYS A 164 31.60 -1.39 -8.47
C LYS A 164 31.07 -0.76 -7.18
N GLU A 165 30.25 0.28 -7.28
CA GLU A 165 29.64 0.95 -6.13
C GLU A 165 28.69 0.02 -5.36
N ARG A 166 27.82 -0.71 -6.08
CA ARG A 166 26.90 -1.68 -5.48
C ARG A 166 27.63 -2.83 -4.78
N LEU A 167 28.68 -3.37 -5.40
CA LEU A 167 29.55 -4.37 -4.78
C LEU A 167 30.19 -3.84 -3.50
N ALA A 168 30.77 -2.64 -3.54
CA ALA A 168 31.38 -2.04 -2.36
C ALA A 168 30.36 -1.80 -1.22
N ARG A 169 29.13 -1.44 -1.57
CA ARG A 169 28.07 -1.13 -0.61
C ARG A 169 27.43 -2.38 0.01
N TYR A 170 27.09 -3.37 -0.81
CA TYR A 170 26.21 -4.48 -0.40
C TYR A 170 26.90 -5.83 -0.32
N ALA A 171 28.00 -6.05 -1.04
CA ALA A 171 28.67 -7.34 -1.10
C ALA A 171 30.20 -7.20 -1.28
N PRO A 172 30.90 -6.51 -0.37
CA PRO A 172 32.31 -6.25 -0.52
C PRO A 172 33.10 -7.56 -0.62
N GLY A 173 33.91 -7.70 -1.66
CA GLY A 173 34.75 -8.86 -1.91
C GLY A 173 34.12 -9.97 -2.75
N ARG A 174 32.83 -9.90 -3.11
CA ARG A 174 32.24 -10.81 -4.10
C ARG A 174 32.78 -10.51 -5.49
N THR A 175 33.14 -11.55 -6.24
CA THR A 175 33.73 -11.47 -7.59
C THR A 175 32.92 -12.17 -8.66
N ASP A 176 31.86 -12.89 -8.27
CA ASP A 176 30.96 -13.68 -9.12
C ASP A 176 29.78 -12.87 -9.67
N ILE A 177 29.57 -11.64 -9.19
CA ILE A 177 28.58 -10.69 -9.68
C ILE A 177 29.24 -9.84 -10.76
N THR A 178 28.98 -10.17 -12.03
CA THR A 178 29.64 -9.56 -13.19
C THR A 178 28.65 -9.00 -14.22
N THR A 179 27.42 -9.52 -14.27
CA THR A 179 26.44 -9.11 -15.29
C THR A 179 25.56 -7.94 -14.82
N VAL A 180 24.92 -7.28 -15.78
CA VAL A 180 24.00 -6.16 -15.52
C VAL A 180 22.84 -6.60 -14.63
N LEU A 181 22.25 -7.79 -14.90
CA LEU A 181 21.14 -8.30 -14.10
C LEU A 181 21.56 -8.64 -12.67
N GLN A 182 22.70 -9.31 -12.49
CA GLN A 182 23.24 -9.59 -11.15
C GLN A 182 23.51 -8.30 -10.37
N SER A 183 23.98 -7.24 -11.05
CA SER A 183 24.13 -5.92 -10.43
C SER A 183 22.79 -5.32 -9.97
N MET A 184 21.73 -5.47 -10.78
CA MET A 184 20.39 -4.99 -10.42
C MET A 184 19.83 -5.77 -9.24
N GLU A 185 19.96 -7.10 -9.25
CA GLU A 185 19.52 -7.98 -8.16
C GLU A 185 20.24 -7.67 -6.85
N LEU A 186 21.55 -7.39 -6.91
CA LEU A 186 22.32 -6.98 -5.73
C LEU A 186 21.81 -5.66 -5.15
N ASP A 187 21.44 -4.71 -6.01
CA ASP A 187 20.94 -3.39 -5.59
C ASP A 187 19.58 -3.49 -4.92
N ASP A 188 18.65 -4.22 -5.55
CA ASP A 188 17.31 -4.48 -5.01
C ASP A 188 17.40 -5.26 -3.69
N TRP A 189 18.20 -6.34 -3.66
CA TRP A 189 18.44 -7.09 -2.43
C TRP A 189 18.99 -6.18 -1.34
N GLY A 190 20.13 -5.54 -1.60
CA GLY A 190 20.84 -4.72 -0.63
C GLY A 190 20.04 -3.53 -0.09
N SER A 191 19.08 -3.02 -0.87
CA SER A 191 18.25 -1.88 -0.48
C SER A 191 17.01 -2.28 0.33
N PHE A 192 16.49 -3.50 0.17
CA PHE A 192 15.18 -3.87 0.71
C PHE A 192 15.16 -5.07 1.67
N TRP A 193 16.20 -5.91 1.72
CA TRP A 193 16.14 -7.11 2.58
C TRP A 193 16.11 -6.77 4.07
N GLN A 194 16.72 -5.67 4.49
CA GLN A 194 16.77 -5.28 5.91
C GLN A 194 15.46 -4.63 6.35
N VAL A 195 14.95 -5.10 7.48
CA VAL A 195 13.79 -4.50 8.15
C VAL A 195 14.21 -4.04 9.55
N ASP A 196 13.74 -2.86 9.95
CA ASP A 196 14.04 -2.27 11.26
C ASP A 196 12.77 -2.12 12.10
N LEU A 197 12.49 -3.13 12.93
CA LEU A 197 11.30 -3.16 13.77
C LEU A 197 11.43 -2.33 15.06
N THR A 198 12.57 -1.66 15.26
CA THR A 198 12.70 -0.65 16.32
C THR A 198 12.05 0.68 15.95
N THR A 199 11.76 0.88 14.66
CA THR A 199 11.23 2.13 14.11
C THR A 199 9.82 2.03 13.55
N ARG A 200 9.33 0.80 13.32
CA ARG A 200 7.98 0.53 12.83
C ARG A 200 7.52 -0.88 13.21
N PRO A 201 6.21 -1.14 13.32
CA PRO A 201 5.73 -2.50 13.53
C PRO A 201 5.91 -3.35 12.26
N PRO A 202 6.02 -4.69 12.39
CA PRO A 202 5.90 -5.57 11.24
C PRO A 202 4.46 -5.52 10.70
N ARG A 203 4.25 -5.97 9.46
CA ARG A 203 2.91 -5.98 8.83
C ARG A 203 1.86 -6.71 9.69
N SER A 204 0.59 -6.39 9.46
CA SER A 204 -0.52 -7.03 10.16
C SER A 204 -0.46 -8.55 10.01
N ALA A 205 -0.88 -9.29 11.05
CA ALA A 205 -1.05 -10.73 10.92
C ALA A 205 -2.19 -11.11 9.95
N ARG A 206 -3.03 -10.16 9.53
CA ARG A 206 -4.07 -10.33 8.50
C ARG A 206 -3.53 -10.22 7.08
N ALA A 207 -2.33 -9.69 6.90
CA ALA A 207 -1.76 -9.47 5.58
C ALA A 207 -1.58 -10.80 4.83
N LYS A 208 -2.11 -10.87 3.61
CA LYS A 208 -2.05 -12.04 2.71
C LYS A 208 -1.02 -11.86 1.58
N ASP A 209 -0.22 -10.79 1.62
CA ASP A 209 0.73 -10.39 0.57
C ASP A 209 1.74 -11.49 0.20
N VAL A 210 2.13 -12.31 1.18
CA VAL A 210 3.06 -13.43 0.96
C VAL A 210 2.30 -14.74 0.87
N GLY A 211 2.24 -15.29 -0.34
CA GLY A 211 1.71 -16.62 -0.60
C GLY A 211 0.19 -16.75 -0.44
N GLY A 212 -0.53 -15.68 -0.12
CA GLY A 212 -1.95 -15.74 0.27
C GLY A 212 -2.17 -16.19 1.71
N ILE A 213 -1.13 -16.22 2.55
CA ILE A 213 -1.15 -16.84 3.88
C ILE A 213 -1.01 -15.78 4.96
N CYS A 214 -2.03 -15.64 5.82
CA CYS A 214 -2.05 -14.73 6.95
C CYS A 214 -0.84 -14.97 7.87
N GLY A 215 -0.24 -13.89 8.34
CA GLY A 215 0.90 -13.90 9.26
C GLY A 215 2.26 -14.17 8.61
N VAL A 216 2.33 -14.67 7.38
CA VAL A 216 3.61 -14.95 6.73
C VAL A 216 4.37 -13.67 6.39
N ALA A 217 3.68 -12.62 5.91
CA ALA A 217 4.27 -11.31 5.68
C ALA A 217 4.86 -10.70 6.98
N ARG A 218 4.12 -10.80 8.09
CA ARG A 218 4.58 -10.39 9.42
C ARG A 218 5.81 -11.19 9.86
N MET A 219 5.79 -12.49 9.66
CA MET A 219 6.92 -13.38 10.01
C MET A 219 8.15 -13.08 9.15
N ALA A 220 7.98 -12.73 7.86
CA ALA A 220 9.08 -12.31 6.98
C ALA A 220 9.74 -11.01 7.45
N ASP A 221 8.94 -10.02 7.85
CA ASP A 221 9.44 -8.78 8.42
C ASP A 221 10.28 -9.05 9.69
N LYS A 222 9.77 -9.92 10.58
CA LYS A 222 10.47 -10.33 11.80
C LYS A 222 11.74 -11.14 11.50
N ALA A 223 11.72 -12.03 10.53
CA ALA A 223 12.87 -12.83 10.15
C ALA A 223 14.01 -11.95 9.62
N ARG A 224 13.67 -11.00 8.73
CA ARG A 224 14.61 -10.01 8.19
C ARG A 224 15.17 -9.11 9.29
N ALA A 225 14.31 -8.67 10.22
CA ALA A 225 14.73 -7.83 11.34
C ALA A 225 15.59 -8.56 12.37
N GLU A 226 15.30 -9.83 12.67
CA GLU A 226 16.18 -10.66 13.50
C GLU A 226 17.56 -10.80 12.86
N ARG A 227 17.60 -11.13 11.55
CA ARG A 227 18.86 -11.26 10.81
C ARG A 227 19.66 -9.96 10.79
N ALA A 228 18.97 -8.82 10.73
CA ALA A 228 19.58 -7.50 10.74
C ALA A 228 19.88 -6.96 12.15
N GLU A 229 19.65 -7.75 13.21
CA GLU A 229 19.79 -7.36 14.63
C GLU A 229 18.94 -6.13 15.02
N LYS A 230 17.77 -6.00 14.39
CA LYS A 230 16.84 -4.86 14.52
C LYS A 230 15.40 -5.30 14.81
N ILE A 231 15.24 -6.44 15.47
CA ILE A 231 13.92 -6.99 15.81
C ILE A 231 13.19 -6.22 16.93
N GLY A 232 13.92 -5.46 17.75
CA GLY A 232 13.31 -4.75 18.88
C GLY A 232 12.72 -5.71 19.92
N GLU A 233 11.50 -5.44 20.37
CA GLU A 233 10.79 -6.26 21.37
C GLU A 233 10.03 -7.46 20.76
N TYR A 234 10.05 -7.60 19.44
CA TYR A 234 9.40 -8.72 18.77
C TYR A 234 10.20 -10.03 18.95
N LEU A 235 9.50 -11.16 18.90
CA LEU A 235 10.10 -12.50 18.98
C LEU A 235 9.92 -13.20 17.64
N TYR A 236 10.95 -13.85 17.12
CA TYR A 236 10.91 -14.63 15.87
C TYR A 236 10.98 -16.15 16.10
N GLY A 237 10.38 -16.90 15.17
CA GLY A 237 10.57 -18.34 15.03
C GLY A 237 10.05 -19.11 16.24
N ASN A 238 10.88 -20.02 16.77
CA ASN A 238 10.50 -20.92 17.86
C ASN A 238 10.17 -20.20 19.19
N ASN A 239 10.54 -18.93 19.32
CA ASN A 239 10.24 -18.11 20.50
C ASN A 239 8.90 -17.36 20.37
N SER A 240 8.23 -17.45 19.22
CA SER A 240 6.95 -16.78 18.97
C SER A 240 5.84 -17.79 18.76
N GLY A 241 4.83 -17.77 19.64
CA GLY A 241 3.70 -18.70 19.55
C GLY A 241 2.90 -18.61 18.25
N GLN A 242 2.90 -17.45 17.57
CA GLN A 242 2.29 -17.27 16.26
C GLN A 242 3.17 -17.88 15.16
N ASP A 243 4.47 -17.57 15.13
CA ASP A 243 5.39 -18.09 14.13
C ASP A 243 5.49 -19.63 14.22
N VAL A 244 5.49 -20.20 15.43
CA VAL A 244 5.44 -21.66 15.62
C VAL A 244 4.24 -22.29 14.91
N ARG A 245 3.05 -21.67 14.98
CA ARG A 245 1.85 -22.18 14.28
C ARG A 245 2.00 -22.09 12.77
N ILE A 246 2.52 -20.96 12.27
CA ILE A 246 2.74 -20.74 10.84
C ILE A 246 3.77 -21.75 10.32
N LEU A 247 4.94 -21.84 10.95
CA LEU A 247 6.02 -22.76 10.58
C LEU A 247 5.57 -24.23 10.64
N THR A 248 4.80 -24.60 11.66
CA THR A 248 4.21 -25.95 11.77
C THR A 248 3.24 -26.23 10.64
N PHE A 249 2.35 -25.28 10.32
CA PHE A 249 1.44 -25.40 9.19
C PHE A 249 2.24 -25.58 7.90
N LEU A 250 3.21 -24.71 7.62
CA LEU A 250 4.03 -24.75 6.40
C LEU A 250 4.93 -26.00 6.33
N GLY A 251 5.32 -26.58 7.46
CA GLY A 251 6.32 -27.65 7.49
C GLY A 251 7.75 -27.15 7.22
N ILE A 252 8.03 -25.89 7.55
CA ILE A 252 9.30 -25.20 7.26
C ILE A 252 9.96 -24.82 8.60
N SER A 253 11.29 -24.95 8.71
CA SER A 253 12.03 -24.51 9.90
C SER A 253 12.18 -22.99 9.94
N ALA A 254 12.33 -22.43 11.14
CA ALA A 254 12.58 -20.99 11.30
C ALA A 254 13.84 -20.53 10.54
N ASP A 255 14.91 -21.33 10.53
CA ASP A 255 16.16 -21.00 9.84
C ASP A 255 15.96 -20.96 8.32
N ASN A 256 15.30 -21.97 7.75
CA ASN A 256 15.03 -22.02 6.31
C ASN A 256 14.12 -20.87 5.88
N PHE A 257 13.11 -20.55 6.69
CA PHE A 257 12.23 -19.42 6.41
C PHE A 257 12.98 -18.09 6.50
N GLN A 258 13.88 -17.91 7.48
CA GLN A 258 14.67 -16.68 7.59
C GLN A 258 15.59 -16.50 6.39
N GLU A 259 16.28 -17.56 5.97
CA GLU A 259 17.11 -17.53 4.77
C GLU A 259 16.28 -17.14 3.53
N ALA A 260 15.10 -17.75 3.35
CA ALA A 260 14.20 -17.41 2.26
C ALA A 260 13.72 -15.94 2.31
N ALA A 261 13.37 -15.44 3.49
CA ALA A 261 12.91 -14.06 3.66
C ALA A 261 14.01 -13.03 3.35
N VAL A 262 15.27 -13.37 3.67
CA VAL A 262 16.44 -12.52 3.37
C VAL A 262 16.79 -12.57 1.88
N ASN A 263 16.69 -13.74 1.25
CA ASN A 263 17.05 -13.93 -0.17
C ASN A 263 15.97 -13.42 -1.14
N ASN A 264 14.74 -13.22 -0.67
CA ASN A 264 13.60 -12.80 -1.47
C ASN A 264 12.96 -11.56 -0.81
N PRO A 265 13.46 -10.35 -1.09
CA PRO A 265 12.90 -9.11 -0.53
C PRO A 265 11.51 -8.77 -1.11
N ASN A 266 11.22 -9.22 -2.34
CA ASN A 266 9.92 -9.08 -2.98
C ASN A 266 8.92 -10.13 -2.44
N ASP A 267 7.69 -9.69 -2.15
CA ASP A 267 6.65 -10.51 -1.51
C ASP A 267 6.13 -11.65 -2.41
N LEU A 268 6.08 -11.43 -3.74
CA LEU A 268 5.70 -12.47 -4.68
C LEU A 268 6.74 -13.59 -4.71
N GLU A 269 8.04 -13.28 -4.72
CA GLU A 269 9.11 -14.29 -4.76
C GLU A 269 9.18 -15.13 -3.48
N ILE A 270 9.10 -14.50 -2.30
CA ILE A 270 9.03 -15.25 -1.04
C ILE A 270 7.71 -16.05 -0.98
N GLY A 271 6.62 -15.52 -1.53
CA GLY A 271 5.35 -16.24 -1.63
C GLY A 271 5.42 -17.47 -2.54
N GLU A 272 6.07 -17.35 -3.70
CA GLU A 272 6.40 -18.46 -4.61
C GLU A 272 7.21 -19.53 -3.87
N TRP A 273 8.32 -19.12 -3.23
CA TRP A 273 9.18 -20.03 -2.45
C TRP A 273 8.40 -20.75 -1.34
N VAL A 274 7.58 -20.03 -0.58
CA VAL A 274 6.76 -20.61 0.51
C VAL A 274 5.79 -21.64 -0.05
N ARG A 275 5.08 -21.33 -1.14
CA ARG A 275 4.12 -22.26 -1.75
C ARG A 275 4.80 -23.53 -2.27
N GLU A 276 5.94 -23.39 -2.93
CA GLU A 276 6.73 -24.52 -3.43
C GLU A 276 7.23 -25.44 -2.31
N ASN A 277 7.68 -24.86 -1.18
CA ASN A 277 8.24 -25.63 -0.07
C ASN A 277 7.18 -26.19 0.89
N ALA A 278 6.00 -25.55 0.98
CA ALA A 278 4.93 -25.97 1.90
C ALA A 278 3.96 -26.98 1.29
N GLY A 279 3.76 -26.95 -0.04
CA GLY A 279 2.89 -27.89 -0.75
C GLY A 279 1.43 -27.89 -0.29
N LYS A 280 0.90 -26.73 0.15
CA LYS A 280 -0.47 -26.59 0.66
C LYS A 280 -1.45 -26.29 -0.46
N SER A 281 -2.64 -26.90 -0.40
CA SER A 281 -3.76 -26.52 -1.26
C SER A 281 -4.31 -25.15 -0.86
N GLN A 282 -5.02 -24.50 -1.80
CA GLN A 282 -5.70 -23.24 -1.53
C GLN A 282 -6.74 -23.38 -0.41
N ASP A 283 -7.49 -24.49 -0.38
CA ASP A 283 -8.46 -24.77 0.70
C ASP A 283 -7.79 -24.84 2.08
N ALA A 284 -6.65 -25.53 2.19
CA ALA A 284 -5.90 -25.62 3.44
C ALA A 284 -5.34 -24.27 3.88
N ILE A 285 -4.94 -23.41 2.93
CA ILE A 285 -4.53 -22.03 3.21
C ILE A 285 -5.72 -21.21 3.72
N GLY A 286 -6.89 -21.34 3.09
CA GLY A 286 -8.14 -20.70 3.53
C GLY A 286 -8.51 -21.06 4.96
N GLU A 287 -8.57 -22.35 5.28
CA GLU A 287 -8.86 -22.86 6.64
C GLU A 287 -7.83 -22.36 7.67
N PHE A 288 -6.55 -22.33 7.31
CA PHE A 288 -5.49 -21.82 8.17
C PHE A 288 -5.66 -20.32 8.44
N ASN A 289 -5.95 -19.53 7.40
CA ASN A 289 -6.14 -18.10 7.51
C ASN A 289 -7.30 -17.75 8.43
N GLU A 290 -8.45 -18.40 8.23
CA GLU A 290 -9.63 -18.26 9.10
C GLU A 290 -9.29 -18.61 10.55
N THR A 291 -8.59 -19.72 10.76
CA THR A 291 -8.21 -20.18 12.10
C THR A 291 -7.23 -19.22 12.79
N LEU A 292 -6.20 -18.76 12.08
CA LEU A 292 -5.14 -17.93 12.65
C LEU A 292 -5.69 -16.59 13.16
N VAL A 293 -6.53 -15.94 12.35
CA VAL A 293 -6.97 -14.58 12.64
C VAL A 293 -8.18 -14.56 13.58
N ASN A 294 -8.97 -15.65 13.63
CA ASN A 294 -9.99 -15.85 14.67
C ASN A 294 -9.45 -16.50 15.95
N TYR A 295 -8.12 -16.67 16.08
CA TYR A 295 -7.52 -17.31 17.24
C TYR A 295 -7.65 -16.43 18.49
N GLY A 296 -8.58 -16.80 19.37
CA GLY A 296 -8.79 -16.19 20.68
C GLY A 296 -7.98 -16.84 21.81
N PRO A 297 -8.01 -16.26 23.03
CA PRO A 297 -7.40 -16.87 24.20
C PRO A 297 -8.09 -18.20 24.57
N ASN A 298 -7.29 -19.19 24.93
CA ASN A 298 -7.75 -20.43 25.56
C ASN A 298 -7.60 -20.35 27.09
N GLU A 299 -7.97 -21.40 27.82
CA GLU A 299 -7.91 -21.45 29.28
C GLU A 299 -6.54 -21.05 29.85
N THR A 300 -5.44 -21.49 29.21
CA THR A 300 -4.08 -21.23 29.72
C THR A 300 -3.51 -19.87 29.33
N THR A 301 -4.14 -19.17 28.37
CA THR A 301 -3.64 -17.88 27.85
C THR A 301 -4.58 -16.70 28.13
N ARG A 302 -5.76 -16.97 28.69
CA ARG A 302 -6.80 -15.97 28.99
C ARG A 302 -6.33 -14.85 29.91
N GLU A 303 -5.74 -15.19 31.04
CA GLU A 303 -5.26 -14.19 32.01
C GLU A 303 -4.23 -13.24 31.37
N ARG A 304 -3.28 -13.79 30.60
CA ARG A 304 -2.28 -13.00 29.88
C ARG A 304 -2.93 -12.10 28.81
N PHE A 305 -3.91 -12.62 28.08
CA PHE A 305 -4.63 -11.86 27.07
C PHE A 305 -5.38 -10.68 27.68
N GLU A 306 -6.16 -10.93 28.74
CA GLU A 306 -6.94 -9.92 29.43
C GLU A 306 -6.04 -8.86 30.06
N ALA A 307 -4.94 -9.27 30.70
CA ALA A 307 -3.93 -8.35 31.25
C ALA A 307 -3.33 -7.44 30.17
N ARG A 308 -2.96 -8.01 29.00
CA ARG A 308 -2.42 -7.21 27.89
C ARG A 308 -3.48 -6.29 27.27
N CYS A 309 -4.73 -6.71 27.16
CA CYS A 309 -5.82 -5.83 26.70
C CYS A 309 -5.97 -4.61 27.64
N GLN A 310 -5.92 -4.82 28.96
CA GLN A 310 -5.97 -3.73 29.94
C GLN A 310 -4.75 -2.79 29.86
N GLU A 311 -3.57 -3.33 29.56
CA GLU A 311 -2.35 -2.54 29.39
C GLU A 311 -2.36 -1.70 28.10
N VAL A 312 -2.80 -2.31 26.99
CA VAL A 312 -2.79 -1.70 25.65
C VAL A 312 -3.88 -0.65 25.52
N ASP A 313 -5.14 -1.04 25.73
CA ASP A 313 -6.28 -0.12 25.70
C ASP A 313 -7.47 -0.71 26.47
N PRO A 314 -7.71 -0.28 27.72
CA PRO A 314 -8.79 -0.81 28.55
C PRO A 314 -10.19 -0.43 28.03
N THR A 315 -10.30 0.50 27.07
CA THR A 315 -11.57 0.93 26.50
C THR A 315 -12.06 0.01 25.37
N ARG A 316 -11.14 -0.76 24.77
CA ARG A 316 -11.40 -1.65 23.62
C ARG A 316 -11.90 -3.02 24.07
N THR A 317 -13.14 -3.03 24.54
CA THR A 317 -13.83 -4.26 25.00
C THR A 317 -14.28 -5.18 23.86
N ASP A 318 -14.13 -4.76 22.61
CA ASP A 318 -14.42 -5.52 21.38
C ASP A 318 -13.29 -6.47 20.96
N ILE A 319 -12.09 -6.33 21.55
CA ILE A 319 -10.93 -7.17 21.21
C ILE A 319 -11.10 -8.58 21.79
N THR A 320 -11.23 -9.57 20.92
CA THR A 320 -11.49 -10.98 21.30
C THR A 320 -10.45 -11.97 20.77
N THR A 321 -9.57 -11.52 19.87
CA THR A 321 -8.54 -12.34 19.22
C THR A 321 -7.15 -11.76 19.42
N TRP A 322 -6.12 -12.63 19.38
CA TRP A 322 -4.73 -12.21 19.48
C TRP A 322 -4.32 -11.27 18.34
N VAL A 323 -4.84 -11.48 17.13
CA VAL A 323 -4.53 -10.64 15.97
C VAL A 323 -5.13 -9.23 16.12
N GLN A 324 -6.38 -9.11 16.60
CA GLN A 324 -6.96 -7.79 16.90
C GLN A 324 -6.13 -7.04 17.95
N LEU A 325 -5.71 -7.73 19.02
CA LEU A 325 -4.87 -7.13 20.05
C LEU A 325 -3.52 -6.67 19.47
N GLN A 326 -2.86 -7.50 18.66
CA GLN A 326 -1.60 -7.16 17.99
C GLN A 326 -1.72 -5.91 17.10
N ASP A 327 -2.77 -5.82 16.28
CA ASP A 327 -2.95 -4.69 15.36
C ASP A 327 -3.21 -3.36 16.11
N VAL A 328 -3.85 -3.41 17.28
CA VAL A 328 -4.06 -2.24 18.15
C VAL A 328 -2.77 -1.86 18.88
N ASP A 329 -2.10 -2.84 19.46
CA ASP A 329 -0.83 -2.68 20.19
C ASP A 329 0.27 -2.10 19.30
N ASP A 330 0.41 -2.63 18.08
CA ASP A 330 1.37 -2.13 17.07
C ASP A 330 1.08 -0.65 16.71
N GLN A 331 -0.18 -0.25 16.58
CA GLN A 331 -0.51 1.15 16.28
C GLN A 331 -0.21 2.09 17.46
N LEU A 332 -0.58 1.68 18.68
CA LEU A 332 -0.38 2.49 19.88
C LEU A 332 1.09 2.61 20.26
N SER A 333 1.85 1.51 20.21
CA SER A 333 3.27 1.47 20.56
C SER A 333 4.13 2.37 19.66
N PHE A 334 3.74 2.56 18.40
CA PHE A 334 4.43 3.42 17.43
C PHE A 334 3.74 4.76 17.19
N GLY A 335 2.58 5.01 17.81
CA GLY A 335 1.81 6.25 17.64
C GLY A 335 1.35 6.50 16.20
N ILE A 336 1.03 5.42 15.46
CA ILE A 336 0.66 5.49 14.03
C ILE A 336 -0.82 5.15 13.82
N ILE A 337 -1.36 5.64 12.71
CA ILE A 337 -2.64 5.16 12.15
C ILE A 337 -2.30 4.33 10.92
N ASP A 338 -2.60 3.05 10.93
CA ASP A 338 -2.33 2.17 9.78
C ASP A 338 -3.61 1.56 9.24
N LEU A 339 -4.03 2.05 8.08
CA LEU A 339 -5.27 1.64 7.44
C LEU A 339 -5.15 0.31 6.68
N ASN A 340 -3.98 -0.33 6.68
CA ASN A 340 -3.85 -1.74 6.31
C ASN A 340 -4.29 -2.68 7.45
N ARG A 341 -4.41 -2.16 8.69
CA ARG A 341 -4.84 -2.96 9.88
C ARG A 341 -6.32 -2.81 10.19
N ARG A 342 -6.92 -1.68 9.84
CA ARG A 342 -8.32 -1.36 10.12
C ARG A 342 -8.84 -0.31 9.15
N ALA A 343 -10.16 -0.23 9.04
CA ALA A 343 -10.78 0.92 8.40
C ALA A 343 -10.51 2.22 9.18
N PRO A 344 -10.46 3.38 8.51
CA PRO A 344 -10.56 4.66 9.20
C PRO A 344 -11.97 4.77 9.82
N ARG A 345 -12.13 5.66 10.80
CA ARG A 345 -13.43 5.83 11.49
C ARG A 345 -14.60 6.02 10.52
N SER A 346 -15.78 5.64 10.98
CA SER A 346 -17.03 5.71 10.21
C SER A 346 -17.20 7.07 9.54
N PRO A 347 -17.64 7.14 8.26
CA PRO A 347 -17.98 8.41 7.65
C PRO A 347 -19.17 9.09 8.37
N TYR A 348 -19.97 8.37 9.16
CA TYR A 348 -21.04 8.94 9.98
C TYR A 348 -20.58 9.48 11.34
N ASN A 349 -19.34 9.24 11.75
CA ASN A 349 -18.84 9.69 13.04
C ASN A 349 -18.80 11.24 13.10
N THR A 350 -19.43 11.82 14.13
CA THR A 350 -19.50 13.27 14.36
C THR A 350 -18.75 13.72 15.62
N ASP A 351 -17.91 12.86 16.19
CA ASP A 351 -17.25 13.12 17.48
C ASP A 351 -16.25 14.28 17.40
N VAL A 352 -15.81 14.64 16.20
CA VAL A 352 -14.89 15.77 15.96
C VAL A 352 -15.64 16.90 15.26
N TYR A 353 -15.67 18.07 15.89
CA TYR A 353 -16.26 19.31 15.37
C TYR A 353 -17.75 19.19 14.97
N GLY A 354 -18.45 18.15 15.45
CA GLY A 354 -19.84 17.86 15.09
C GLY A 354 -20.04 17.48 13.62
N MET A 355 -18.98 17.18 12.87
CA MET A 355 -19.01 16.98 11.43
C MET A 355 -18.85 15.51 11.06
N VAL A 356 -19.73 15.02 10.17
CA VAL A 356 -19.53 13.74 9.50
C VAL A 356 -18.27 13.77 8.64
N GLN A 357 -17.69 12.61 8.35
CA GLN A 357 -16.45 12.43 7.57
C GLN A 357 -15.17 13.01 8.17
N LEU A 358 -15.23 13.96 9.12
CA LEU A 358 -14.02 14.61 9.63
C LEU A 358 -13.10 13.65 10.38
N ALA A 359 -13.65 12.80 11.27
CA ALA A 359 -12.90 11.76 11.95
C ALA A 359 -12.20 10.79 10.97
N ARG A 360 -12.91 10.40 9.89
CA ARG A 360 -12.36 9.56 8.82
C ARG A 360 -11.22 10.27 8.06
N LEU A 361 -11.41 11.55 7.74
CA LEU A 361 -10.41 12.37 7.05
C LEU A 361 -9.15 12.56 7.90
N ILE A 362 -9.29 12.72 9.22
CA ILE A 362 -8.17 12.77 10.16
C ILE A 362 -7.38 11.46 10.13
N ASP A 363 -8.06 10.31 10.26
CA ASP A 363 -7.40 8.99 10.22
C ASP A 363 -6.63 8.79 8.90
N LYS A 364 -7.25 9.13 7.77
CA LYS A 364 -6.64 9.05 6.44
C LYS A 364 -5.45 9.99 6.28
N GLY A 365 -5.56 11.23 6.77
CA GLY A 365 -4.44 12.19 6.72
C GLY A 365 -3.27 11.75 7.58
N ARG A 366 -3.52 11.22 8.79
CA ARG A 366 -2.47 10.64 9.65
C ARG A 366 -1.81 9.44 8.98
N ALA A 367 -2.60 8.54 8.40
CA ALA A 367 -2.08 7.37 7.70
C ALA A 367 -1.30 7.73 6.43
N SER A 368 -1.74 8.75 5.68
CA SER A 368 -1.00 9.30 4.54
C SER A 368 0.35 9.85 4.98
N ASN A 369 0.39 10.65 6.06
CA ASN A 369 1.63 11.19 6.62
C ASN A 369 2.62 10.11 7.09
N SER A 370 2.14 8.92 7.49
CA SER A 370 2.97 7.79 7.93
C SER A 370 3.13 6.68 6.87
N ASN A 371 2.78 6.93 5.60
CA ASN A 371 2.87 5.94 4.50
C ASN A 371 2.16 4.62 4.83
N SER A 372 1.01 4.71 5.50
CA SER A 372 0.20 3.58 5.97
C SER A 372 -1.27 3.75 5.57
N LEU A 373 -1.52 4.50 4.49
CA LEU A 373 -2.86 4.77 3.94
C LEU A 373 -3.53 3.51 3.37
N GLY A 374 -2.76 2.51 2.95
CA GLY A 374 -3.28 1.27 2.37
C GLY A 374 -4.02 1.51 1.06
N ALA A 375 -5.14 0.81 0.85
CA ALA A 375 -5.96 0.94 -0.36
C ALA A 375 -6.85 2.20 -0.40
N TYR A 376 -6.77 3.06 0.63
CA TYR A 376 -7.52 4.30 0.68
C TYR A 376 -6.82 5.41 -0.10
N PHE A 377 -7.59 6.43 -0.46
CA PHE A 377 -7.10 7.62 -1.15
C PHE A 377 -7.35 8.84 -0.28
N TYR A 378 -6.46 9.84 -0.30
CA TYR A 378 -6.52 10.99 0.61
C TYR A 378 -6.58 12.31 -0.15
N GLY A 379 -7.32 13.28 0.39
CA GLY A 379 -7.28 14.66 -0.08
C GLY A 379 -7.86 14.81 -1.49
N GLU A 380 -7.06 15.33 -2.43
CA GLU A 380 -7.51 15.63 -3.79
C GLU A 380 -7.88 14.37 -4.58
N ASP A 381 -7.35 13.21 -4.23
CA ASP A 381 -7.66 11.94 -4.89
C ASP A 381 -8.96 11.31 -4.39
N SER A 382 -9.64 11.96 -3.44
CA SER A 382 -10.88 11.50 -2.82
C SER A 382 -12.01 12.53 -2.98
N GLY A 383 -13.05 12.20 -3.76
CA GLY A 383 -14.21 13.08 -3.93
C GLY A 383 -14.90 13.50 -2.63
N ILE A 384 -15.00 12.57 -1.68
CA ILE A 384 -15.56 12.83 -0.34
C ILE A 384 -14.64 13.73 0.50
N ASP A 385 -13.32 13.55 0.42
CA ASP A 385 -12.37 14.39 1.18
C ASP A 385 -12.37 15.81 0.62
N ARG A 386 -12.38 15.97 -0.71
CA ARG A 386 -12.51 17.29 -1.37
C ARG A 386 -13.79 18.02 -0.94
N ALA A 387 -14.92 17.32 -0.80
CA ALA A 387 -16.17 17.92 -0.33
C ALA A 387 -16.05 18.43 1.11
N THR A 388 -15.40 17.67 2.00
CA THR A 388 -15.16 18.05 3.40
C THR A 388 -14.15 19.18 3.53
N LEU A 389 -12.98 19.06 2.89
CA LEU A 389 -11.92 20.07 2.88
C LEU A 389 -12.40 21.38 2.25
N GLY A 390 -13.14 21.28 1.15
CA GLY A 390 -13.72 22.44 0.49
C GLY A 390 -14.82 23.12 1.31
N PHE A 391 -15.61 22.38 2.11
CA PHE A 391 -16.54 22.99 3.06
C PHE A 391 -15.78 23.76 4.16
N LEU A 392 -14.69 23.19 4.69
CA LEU A 392 -13.83 23.83 5.67
C LEU A 392 -13.07 25.03 5.09
N GLY A 393 -12.79 25.02 3.78
CA GLY A 393 -11.97 26.02 3.10
C GLY A 393 -10.48 25.80 3.32
N ILE A 394 -10.06 24.54 3.42
CA ILE A 394 -8.69 24.10 3.75
C ILE A 394 -8.18 23.25 2.59
N SER A 395 -6.90 23.41 2.21
CA SER A 395 -6.28 22.50 1.24
C SER A 395 -5.90 21.16 1.88
N ALA A 396 -5.82 20.07 1.10
CA ALA A 396 -5.34 18.78 1.61
C ALA A 396 -3.93 18.88 2.22
N ALA A 397 -3.04 19.66 1.61
CA ALA A 397 -1.67 19.88 2.09
C ALA A 397 -1.64 20.60 3.45
N GLU A 398 -2.42 21.67 3.61
CA GLU A 398 -2.54 22.41 4.87
C GLU A 398 -3.13 21.53 5.98
N PHE A 399 -4.15 20.73 5.66
CA PHE A 399 -4.72 19.79 6.63
C PHE A 399 -3.71 18.70 7.04
N ALA A 400 -2.96 18.15 6.08
CA ALA A 400 -1.90 17.18 6.35
C ALA A 400 -0.78 17.76 7.22
N GLU A 401 -0.37 19.01 7.00
CA GLU A 401 0.61 19.72 7.81
C GLU A 401 0.10 19.94 9.25
N ALA A 402 -1.16 20.35 9.42
CA ALA A 402 -1.77 20.50 10.73
C ALA A 402 -1.73 19.17 11.53
N LEU A 403 -2.04 18.05 10.87
CA LEU A 403 -2.03 16.72 11.50
C LEU A 403 -0.65 16.25 12.00
N GLN A 404 0.45 16.81 11.48
CA GLN A 404 1.80 16.51 11.96
C GLN A 404 2.09 17.11 13.34
N THR A 405 1.41 18.21 13.68
CA THR A 405 1.66 18.94 14.94
C THR A 405 0.54 18.75 15.96
N LEU A 406 -0.68 18.49 15.50
CA LEU A 406 -1.87 18.31 16.32
C LEU A 406 -2.18 16.81 16.43
N SER A 407 -1.83 16.20 17.57
CA SER A 407 -1.89 14.75 17.76
C SER A 407 -3.25 14.21 18.22
N ARG A 408 -4.10 15.05 18.82
CA ARG A 408 -5.43 14.63 19.31
C ARG A 408 -6.55 15.30 18.52
N ASP A 409 -7.69 14.63 18.42
CA ASP A 409 -8.87 15.18 17.76
C ASP A 409 -9.34 16.49 18.39
N ALA A 410 -9.26 16.63 19.71
CA ALA A 410 -9.60 17.87 20.41
C ALA A 410 -8.70 19.05 19.99
N ASP A 411 -7.43 18.79 19.64
CA ASP A 411 -6.51 19.83 19.19
C ASP A 411 -6.84 20.25 17.74
N ILE A 412 -7.26 19.30 16.90
CA ILE A 412 -7.79 19.57 15.55
C ILE A 412 -9.08 20.38 15.62
N GLU A 413 -10.01 20.01 16.49
CA GLU A 413 -11.27 20.71 16.69
C GLU A 413 -11.06 22.16 17.14
N ALA A 414 -10.15 22.38 18.10
CA ALA A 414 -9.79 23.72 18.55
C ALA A 414 -9.22 24.56 17.40
N TRP A 415 -8.28 23.99 16.62
CA TRP A 415 -7.68 24.66 15.48
C TRP A 415 -8.71 25.01 14.39
N LEU A 416 -9.62 24.10 14.06
CA LEU A 416 -10.71 24.35 13.10
C LEU A 416 -11.68 25.42 13.62
N THR A 417 -12.01 25.39 14.91
CA THR A 417 -12.90 26.38 15.53
C THR A 417 -12.33 27.78 15.44
N GLU A 418 -11.02 27.93 15.65
CA GLU A 418 -10.34 29.22 15.63
C GLU A 418 -10.10 29.73 14.20
N ASN A 419 -9.64 28.86 13.30
CA ASN A 419 -9.11 29.28 11.98
C ASN A 419 -10.10 29.07 10.84
N HIS A 420 -11.04 28.12 10.96
CA HIS A 420 -12.00 27.75 9.92
C HIS A 420 -13.44 27.66 10.46
N PRO A 421 -13.94 28.70 11.17
CA PRO A 421 -15.19 28.63 11.91
C PRO A 421 -16.39 28.34 10.99
N LYS A 422 -17.21 27.38 11.40
CA LYS A 422 -18.51 27.06 10.80
C LYS A 422 -19.64 27.25 11.80
N SER A 423 -20.77 27.76 11.33
CA SER A 423 -21.96 27.84 12.18
C SER A 423 -22.56 26.44 12.38
N GLN A 424 -23.26 26.25 13.49
CA GLN A 424 -23.97 24.99 13.76
C GLN A 424 -25.04 24.70 12.69
N ALA A 425 -25.63 25.73 12.09
CA ALA A 425 -26.55 25.58 10.98
C ALA A 425 -25.86 25.06 9.70
N ASP A 426 -24.67 25.59 9.40
CA ASP A 426 -23.88 25.12 8.24
C ASP A 426 -23.40 23.69 8.42
N ILE A 427 -22.93 23.33 9.62
CA ILE A 427 -22.51 21.96 9.95
C ILE A 427 -23.68 20.99 9.78
N LYS A 428 -24.85 21.34 10.31
CA LYS A 428 -26.07 20.51 10.17
C LYS A 428 -26.44 20.31 8.70
N ALA A 429 -26.46 21.39 7.90
CA ALA A 429 -26.77 21.32 6.48
C ALA A 429 -25.71 20.51 5.69
N PHE A 430 -24.43 20.65 6.04
CA PHE A 430 -23.36 19.85 5.46
C PHE A 430 -23.55 18.35 5.79
N ASN A 431 -23.79 18.03 7.06
CA ASN A 431 -23.98 16.66 7.51
C ASN A 431 -25.15 15.98 6.79
N GLU A 432 -26.32 16.62 6.76
CA GLU A 432 -27.52 16.12 6.05
C GLU A 432 -27.18 15.81 4.58
N ARG A 433 -26.58 16.77 3.87
CA ARG A 433 -26.17 16.61 2.47
C ARG A 433 -25.21 15.45 2.26
N MET A 434 -24.20 15.30 3.12
CA MET A 434 -23.19 14.24 2.96
C MET A 434 -23.77 12.86 3.24
N THR A 435 -24.62 12.73 4.26
CA THR A 435 -25.24 11.45 4.63
C THR A 435 -26.26 10.96 3.61
N GLU A 436 -26.92 11.87 2.90
CA GLU A 436 -27.90 11.57 1.85
C GLU A 436 -27.26 11.42 0.45
N MET A 437 -25.95 11.65 0.32
CA MET A 437 -25.28 11.65 -0.96
C MET A 437 -25.27 10.24 -1.58
N GLY A 438 -25.96 10.11 -2.71
CA GLY A 438 -26.02 8.89 -3.53
C GLY A 438 -25.50 9.10 -4.95
N PRO A 439 -25.64 8.08 -5.82
CA PRO A 439 -25.36 8.23 -7.24
C PRO A 439 -26.29 9.27 -7.87
N THR A 440 -25.75 10.08 -8.79
CA THR A 440 -26.47 11.22 -9.38
C THR A 440 -26.99 10.97 -10.79
N ASP A 441 -26.56 9.87 -11.42
CA ASP A 441 -27.00 9.42 -12.74
C ASP A 441 -26.89 7.89 -12.87
N GLU A 442 -27.45 7.36 -13.96
CA GLU A 442 -27.47 5.92 -14.27
C GLU A 442 -26.07 5.28 -14.29
N ARG A 443 -25.03 6.04 -14.66
CA ARG A 443 -23.65 5.52 -14.68
C ARG A 443 -23.14 5.28 -13.27
N TYR A 444 -23.37 6.23 -12.35
CA TYR A 444 -23.00 6.06 -10.94
C TYR A 444 -23.87 5.02 -10.23
N GLU A 445 -25.15 4.91 -10.60
CA GLU A 445 -26.03 3.85 -10.10
C GLU A 445 -25.51 2.47 -10.50
N ALA A 446 -25.16 2.28 -11.78
CA ALA A 446 -24.58 1.03 -12.28
C ALA A 446 -23.24 0.70 -11.61
N LEU A 447 -22.41 1.71 -11.35
CA LEU A 447 -21.15 1.55 -10.64
C LEU A 447 -21.36 1.08 -9.19
N MET A 448 -22.22 1.77 -8.44
CA MET A 448 -22.58 1.40 -7.07
C MET A 448 -23.16 -0.01 -7.03
N ALA A 449 -24.07 -0.35 -7.94
CA ALA A 449 -24.64 -1.69 -8.04
C ALA A 449 -23.56 -2.75 -8.31
N LYS A 450 -22.60 -2.47 -9.20
CA LYS A 450 -21.46 -3.37 -9.45
C LYS A 450 -20.60 -3.57 -8.21
N MET A 451 -20.36 -2.52 -7.41
CA MET A 451 -19.61 -2.60 -6.15
C MET A 451 -20.33 -3.45 -5.12
N ILE A 452 -21.62 -3.18 -4.88
CA ILE A 452 -22.45 -3.96 -3.95
C ILE A 452 -22.50 -5.42 -4.37
N ASN A 453 -22.75 -5.70 -5.65
CA ASN A 453 -22.82 -7.08 -6.16
C ASN A 453 -21.51 -7.86 -5.98
N LYS A 454 -20.37 -7.17 -5.93
CA LYS A 454 -19.06 -7.80 -5.71
C LYS A 454 -18.90 -8.29 -4.26
N ILE A 455 -19.36 -7.51 -3.29
CA ILE A 455 -19.04 -7.73 -1.87
C ILE A 455 -20.22 -8.22 -1.01
N ALA A 456 -21.45 -7.87 -1.39
CA ALA A 456 -22.67 -8.20 -0.67
C ALA A 456 -23.91 -8.02 -1.58
N PRO A 457 -24.12 -8.89 -2.60
CA PRO A 457 -25.22 -8.75 -3.56
C PRO A 457 -26.62 -8.73 -2.91
N GLU A 458 -26.76 -9.23 -1.69
CA GLU A 458 -27.98 -9.19 -0.90
C GLU A 458 -28.33 -7.77 -0.37
N ARG A 459 -27.34 -6.87 -0.25
CA ARG A 459 -27.48 -5.51 0.31
C ARG A 459 -28.08 -4.50 -0.68
N THR A 460 -29.25 -4.84 -1.21
CA THR A 460 -30.02 -4.00 -2.15
C THR A 460 -30.58 -2.71 -1.53
N ASP A 461 -30.53 -2.59 -0.20
CA ASP A 461 -30.93 -1.43 0.59
C ASP A 461 -29.96 -0.24 0.52
N ILE A 462 -28.71 -0.47 0.12
CA ILE A 462 -27.68 0.58 0.05
C ILE A 462 -27.97 1.52 -1.12
N LYS A 463 -28.06 2.82 -0.81
CA LYS A 463 -28.33 3.92 -1.78
C LYS A 463 -27.39 5.12 -1.65
N THR A 464 -26.58 5.19 -0.60
CA THR A 464 -25.68 6.32 -0.34
C THR A 464 -24.22 5.87 -0.37
N TRP A 465 -23.31 6.79 -0.72
CA TRP A 465 -21.89 6.49 -0.74
C TRP A 465 -21.35 6.14 0.65
N PHE A 466 -21.84 6.80 1.70
CA PHE A 466 -21.44 6.49 3.08
C PHE A 466 -21.87 5.09 3.51
N ALA A 467 -23.09 4.65 3.14
CA ALA A 467 -23.53 3.29 3.42
C ALA A 467 -22.71 2.25 2.65
N LEU A 468 -22.31 2.55 1.41
CA LEU A 468 -21.42 1.68 0.64
C LEU A 468 -20.00 1.63 1.25
N MET A 469 -19.48 2.77 1.74
CA MET A 469 -18.17 2.84 2.41
C MET A 469 -18.14 2.00 3.70
N GLU A 470 -19.16 2.10 4.54
CA GLU A 470 -19.27 1.25 5.74
C GLU A 470 -19.33 -0.25 5.39
N LEU A 471 -20.11 -0.62 4.36
CA LEU A 471 -20.15 -2.01 3.90
C LEU A 471 -18.79 -2.46 3.37
N ASP A 472 -18.11 -1.64 2.58
CA ASP A 472 -16.81 -1.98 2.03
C ASP A 472 -15.75 -2.12 3.12
N ASP A 473 -15.73 -1.20 4.09
CA ASP A 473 -14.87 -1.29 5.28
C ASP A 473 -15.16 -2.60 6.04
N GLU A 474 -16.43 -2.93 6.31
CA GLU A 474 -16.82 -4.19 6.97
C GLU A 474 -16.28 -5.42 6.22
N LYS A 475 -16.46 -5.47 4.90
CA LYS A 475 -16.03 -6.61 4.08
C LYS A 475 -14.52 -6.67 3.88
N SER A 476 -13.82 -5.54 3.84
CA SER A 476 -12.37 -5.49 3.63
C SER A 476 -11.57 -6.02 4.82
N PHE A 477 -12.09 -5.83 6.03
CA PHE A 477 -11.43 -6.30 7.26
C PHE A 477 -12.11 -7.53 7.88
N ALA A 478 -13.21 -8.00 7.27
CA ALA A 478 -13.66 -9.37 7.42
C ALA A 478 -12.59 -10.32 6.85
N LEU A 479 -12.48 -11.52 7.43
CA LEU A 479 -11.48 -12.51 7.01
C LEU A 479 -11.86 -13.29 5.77
#